data_AF-A0A074KZJ3-F1
#
_entry.id   AF-A0A074KZJ3-F1
#
_cell.length_a   1.000
_cell.length_b   1.000
_cell.length_c   1.000
_cell.angle_alpha   90.00
_cell.angle_beta   90.00
_cell.angle_gamma   90.00
#
_symmetry.space_group_name_H-M   'P 1'
#
loop_
_entity.id
_entity.type
_entity.pdbx_description
1 polymer ?
#
loop_
_entity_poly.entity_id
_entity_poly.type
_entity_poly.pdbx_seq_one_letter_code
_entity_poly.pdbx_strand_id
1 'polypeptide(L)'
;MERGTSIRVLGGKFKSYKNKLYIELNPEGTSFLDPDYYKKSANFLGVYNSKGSLESRILKYPDELINPKGYFVPANYYSFDIFEEELYICFPFEYIIRIYDVNSDFSNFSRIPIPQLDYMDLDLIYMPHKFNPDEISVQNRQISARVNGLIVDENNLYLSVALNDNINTDRFRTYSSVFKYDLKEKKWMVQRDPIDYFDLGVFAGSLNEELYLDAALIIKDNKFVNKASIK
;
A
#
# COMPACT_ATOMS: atom_id res chain seq x y z
N MET A 1 -24.77 17.17 2.17
CA MET A 1 -24.48 16.47 3.43
C MET A 1 -23.16 15.75 3.24
N GLU A 2 -22.11 16.17 3.95
CA GLU A 2 -20.89 15.37 4.01
C GLU A 2 -21.26 14.03 4.63
N ARG A 3 -21.07 12.94 3.87
CA ARG A 3 -21.22 11.59 4.42
C ARG A 3 -20.22 11.44 5.55
N GLY A 4 -20.67 10.95 6.70
CA GLY A 4 -19.77 10.71 7.82
C GLY A 4 -18.64 9.76 7.45
N THR A 5 -17.51 9.91 8.12
CA THR A 5 -16.33 9.07 7.94
C THR A 5 -15.83 8.62 9.30
N SER A 6 -15.28 7.41 9.37
CA SER A 6 -14.63 6.88 10.56
C SER A 6 -13.16 6.58 10.28
N ILE A 7 -12.34 6.51 11.33
CA ILE A 7 -10.94 6.09 11.20
C ILE A 7 -10.91 4.59 10.86
N ARG A 8 -10.08 4.21 9.89
CA ARG A 8 -9.86 2.80 9.59
C ARG A 8 -9.00 2.16 10.67
N VAL A 9 -9.64 1.41 11.57
CA VAL A 9 -8.92 0.76 12.69
C VAL A 9 -8.15 -0.49 12.25
N LEU A 10 -8.78 -1.34 11.42
CA LEU A 10 -8.15 -2.60 10.98
C LEU A 10 -7.46 -2.41 9.63
N GLY A 11 -6.13 -2.58 9.65
CA GLY A 11 -5.28 -2.43 8.47
C GLY A 11 -5.21 -1.00 7.92
N GLY A 12 -5.70 -0.01 8.68
CA GLY A 12 -5.62 1.38 8.29
C GLY A 12 -4.18 1.89 8.31
N LYS A 13 -3.89 2.80 7.39
CA LYS A 13 -2.58 3.46 7.30
C LYS A 13 -2.57 4.75 8.12
N PHE A 14 -1.49 4.96 8.86
CA PHE A 14 -1.28 6.10 9.75
C PHE A 14 0.15 6.59 9.64
N LYS A 15 0.35 7.92 9.53
CA LYS A 15 1.67 8.55 9.59
C LYS A 15 1.60 9.87 10.35
N SER A 16 2.50 10.06 11.29
CA SER A 16 2.77 11.39 11.89
C SER A 16 3.86 12.09 11.10
N TYR A 17 3.66 13.36 10.77
CA TYR A 17 4.69 14.22 10.20
C TYR A 17 4.56 15.64 10.75
N LYS A 18 5.64 16.17 11.31
CA LYS A 18 5.64 17.42 12.09
C LYS A 18 4.49 17.38 13.14
N ASN A 19 3.64 18.40 13.19
CA ASN A 19 2.51 18.50 14.11
C ASN A 19 1.18 18.00 13.51
N LYS A 20 1.23 17.16 12.47
CA LYS A 20 0.07 16.63 11.76
C LYS A 20 0.05 15.10 11.74
N LEU A 21 -1.15 14.54 11.73
CA LEU A 21 -1.41 13.11 11.59
C LEU A 21 -2.18 12.87 10.30
N TYR A 22 -1.69 11.95 9.48
CA TYR A 22 -2.29 11.55 8.21
C TYR A 22 -2.88 10.16 8.41
N ILE A 23 -4.20 10.04 8.26
CA ILE A 23 -4.96 8.86 8.68
C ILE A 23 -5.91 8.43 7.57
N GLU A 24 -5.88 7.14 7.23
CA GLU A 24 -6.87 6.56 6.34
C GLU A 24 -8.28 6.55 6.95
N LEU A 25 -9.25 7.02 6.17
CA LEU A 25 -10.66 7.12 6.54
C LEU A 25 -11.51 6.09 5.81
N ASN A 26 -12.47 5.54 6.55
CA ASN A 26 -13.55 4.71 6.04
C ASN A 26 -14.82 5.56 5.82
N PRO A 27 -15.61 5.28 4.78
CA PRO A 27 -16.97 5.77 4.69
C PRO A 27 -17.82 5.15 5.81
N GLU A 28 -18.54 6.00 6.56
CA GLU A 28 -19.38 5.53 7.65
C GLU A 28 -20.50 4.60 7.16
N GLY A 29 -20.80 3.57 7.96
CA GLY A 29 -21.84 2.59 7.65
C GLY A 29 -21.56 1.73 6.40
N THR A 30 -20.37 1.80 5.82
CA THR A 30 -20.02 1.09 4.58
C THR A 30 -18.97 0.03 4.89
N SER A 31 -19.31 -1.24 4.64
CA SER A 31 -18.37 -2.35 4.76
C SER A 31 -17.24 -2.22 3.74
N PHE A 32 -16.04 -2.66 4.08
CA PHE A 32 -14.92 -2.77 3.14
C PHE A 32 -15.20 -3.73 1.97
N LEU A 33 -16.18 -4.62 2.15
CA LEU A 33 -16.66 -5.56 1.13
C LEU A 33 -17.75 -4.97 0.22
N ASP A 34 -18.19 -3.74 0.47
CA ASP A 34 -19.14 -3.04 -0.39
C ASP A 34 -18.46 -2.73 -1.74
N PRO A 35 -19.08 -3.08 -2.89
CA PRO A 35 -18.50 -2.79 -4.21
C PRO A 35 -18.25 -1.30 -4.45
N ASP A 36 -19.05 -0.44 -3.80
CA ASP A 36 -18.90 1.01 -3.90
C ASP A 36 -18.01 1.58 -2.80
N TYR A 37 -17.30 0.76 -2.01
CA TYR A 37 -16.50 1.22 -0.88
C TYR A 37 -15.52 2.33 -1.27
N TYR A 38 -14.69 2.12 -2.29
CA TYR A 38 -13.68 3.09 -2.73
C TYR A 38 -14.33 4.37 -3.25
N LYS A 39 -15.45 4.24 -3.96
CA LYS A 39 -16.24 5.37 -4.45
C LYS A 39 -16.90 6.17 -3.32
N LYS A 40 -17.45 5.50 -2.33
CA LYS A 40 -18.09 6.11 -1.15
C LYS A 40 -17.07 6.78 -0.24
N SER A 41 -15.81 6.32 -0.26
CA SER A 41 -14.72 6.90 0.53
C SER A 41 -14.38 8.33 0.13
N ALA A 42 -14.74 8.78 -1.09
CA ALA A 42 -14.43 10.11 -1.61
C ALA A 42 -12.94 10.48 -1.40
N ASN A 43 -12.64 11.51 -0.61
CA ASN A 43 -11.27 11.79 -0.18
C ASN A 43 -10.93 10.92 1.03
N PHE A 44 -10.04 9.95 0.87
CA PHE A 44 -9.84 8.87 1.84
C PHE A 44 -8.73 9.15 2.86
N LEU A 45 -7.87 10.14 2.66
CA LEU A 45 -6.78 10.45 3.59
C LEU A 45 -7.14 11.71 4.41
N GLY A 46 -7.34 11.57 5.71
CA GLY A 46 -7.61 12.68 6.63
C GLY A 46 -6.32 13.28 7.18
N VAL A 47 -6.29 14.61 7.31
CA VAL A 47 -5.20 15.36 7.97
C VAL A 47 -5.72 15.91 9.27
N TYR A 48 -5.11 15.52 10.38
CA TYR A 48 -5.47 15.94 11.73
C TYR A 48 -4.34 16.75 12.35
N ASN A 49 -4.69 17.75 13.15
CA ASN A 49 -3.71 18.49 13.93
C ASN A 49 -3.26 17.72 15.18
N SER A 50 -2.28 18.26 15.90
CA SER A 50 -1.75 17.69 17.15
C SER A 50 -2.78 17.59 18.29
N LYS A 51 -3.95 18.23 18.16
CA LYS A 51 -5.07 18.12 19.11
C LYS A 51 -6.09 17.05 18.70
N GLY A 52 -5.85 16.33 17.60
CA GLY A 52 -6.75 15.30 17.08
C GLY A 52 -7.97 15.85 16.34
N SER A 53 -7.99 17.14 15.97
CA SER A 53 -9.07 17.70 15.15
C SER A 53 -8.77 17.53 13.66
N LEU A 54 -9.75 17.07 12.88
CA LEU A 54 -9.65 16.95 11.43
C LEU A 54 -9.56 18.36 10.81
N GLU A 55 -8.47 18.64 10.11
CA GLU A 55 -8.27 19.90 9.36
C GLU A 55 -8.78 19.78 7.94
N SER A 56 -8.52 18.66 7.26
CA SER A 56 -8.91 18.44 5.87
C SER A 56 -8.95 16.97 5.49
N ARG A 57 -9.57 16.68 4.34
CA ARG A 57 -9.53 15.37 3.67
C ARG A 57 -8.90 15.53 2.30
N ILE A 58 -7.82 14.81 2.07
CA ILE A 58 -6.98 14.89 0.89
C ILE A 58 -7.04 13.54 0.13
N LEU A 59 -6.82 13.60 -1.18
CA LEU A 59 -6.70 12.46 -2.10
C LEU A 59 -7.93 11.55 -2.26
N LYS A 60 -8.28 11.30 -3.52
CA LYS A 60 -9.22 10.24 -3.92
C LYS A 60 -8.45 8.98 -4.28
N TYR A 61 -9.09 7.82 -4.14
CA TYR A 61 -8.58 6.59 -4.74
C TYR A 61 -8.44 6.76 -6.27
N PRO A 62 -7.56 5.98 -6.92
CA PRO A 62 -7.48 5.95 -8.39
C PRO A 62 -8.82 5.56 -9.03
N ASP A 63 -9.04 6.02 -10.27
CA ASP A 63 -10.29 5.76 -11.00
C ASP A 63 -10.52 4.26 -11.23
N GLU A 64 -9.45 3.47 -11.32
CA GLU A 64 -9.48 2.01 -11.43
C GLU A 64 -10.16 1.34 -10.23
N LEU A 65 -10.13 1.96 -9.04
CA LEU A 65 -10.84 1.48 -7.84
C LEU A 65 -12.22 2.11 -7.68
N ILE A 66 -12.39 3.38 -8.09
CA ILE A 66 -13.66 4.12 -7.94
C ILE A 66 -14.69 3.70 -9.00
N ASN A 67 -14.24 3.43 -10.22
CA ASN A 67 -15.04 3.04 -11.37
C ASN A 67 -14.41 1.82 -12.07
N PRO A 68 -14.36 0.66 -11.39
CA PRO A 68 -13.66 -0.51 -11.90
C PRO A 68 -14.37 -1.11 -13.12
N LYS A 69 -13.60 -1.74 -14.03
CA LYS A 69 -14.13 -2.43 -15.22
C LYS A 69 -14.91 -3.71 -14.90
N GLY A 70 -14.75 -4.23 -13.69
CA GLY A 70 -15.41 -5.43 -13.17
C GLY A 70 -15.32 -5.48 -11.64
N TYR A 71 -15.66 -6.61 -11.04
CA TYR A 71 -15.47 -6.79 -9.60
C TYR A 71 -14.04 -7.22 -9.29
N PHE A 72 -13.55 -6.99 -8.08
CA PHE A 72 -12.24 -7.46 -7.63
C PHE A 72 -12.29 -7.69 -6.12
N VAL A 73 -11.33 -8.42 -5.57
CA VAL A 73 -11.25 -8.67 -4.13
C VAL A 73 -10.84 -7.36 -3.42
N PRO A 74 -11.61 -6.80 -2.48
CA PRO A 74 -11.17 -5.61 -1.75
C PRO A 74 -9.92 -5.90 -0.90
N ALA A 75 -8.90 -5.06 -0.99
CA ALA A 75 -7.64 -5.22 -0.26
C ALA A 75 -6.96 -3.87 0.02
N ASN A 76 -5.95 -3.89 0.91
CA ASN A 76 -5.11 -2.72 1.16
C ASN A 76 -4.11 -2.54 0.02
N TYR A 77 -4.59 -2.00 -1.10
CA TYR A 77 -3.82 -1.91 -2.33
C TYR A 77 -2.64 -0.96 -2.26
N TYR A 78 -2.62 -0.02 -1.32
CA TYR A 78 -1.66 1.06 -1.29
C TYR A 78 -0.90 1.16 0.03
N SER A 79 0.22 1.86 -0.02
CA SER A 79 0.89 2.43 1.14
C SER A 79 1.35 3.83 0.80
N PHE A 80 1.59 4.63 1.84
CA PHE A 80 2.13 5.96 1.71
C PHE A 80 3.20 6.23 2.76
N ASP A 81 4.06 7.19 2.47
CA ASP A 81 4.97 7.79 3.44
C ASP A 81 5.11 9.30 3.23
N ILE A 82 5.62 10.01 4.23
CA ILE A 82 5.85 11.45 4.17
C ILE A 82 7.28 11.75 4.63
N PHE A 83 8.02 12.46 3.77
CA PHE A 83 9.37 12.94 4.03
C PHE A 83 9.56 14.31 3.36
N GLU A 84 10.31 15.23 4.00
CA GLU A 84 10.63 16.57 3.46
C GLU A 84 9.48 17.33 2.78
N GLU A 85 8.29 17.34 3.39
CA GLU A 85 7.09 18.04 2.87
C GLU A 85 6.49 17.41 1.60
N GLU A 86 6.90 16.19 1.27
CA GLU A 86 6.35 15.42 0.18
C GLU A 86 5.62 14.18 0.71
N LEU A 87 4.41 13.95 0.21
CA LEU A 87 3.62 12.74 0.41
C LEU A 87 3.85 11.81 -0.78
N TYR A 88 4.45 10.67 -0.51
CA TYR A 88 4.68 9.59 -1.45
C TYR A 88 3.57 8.56 -1.29
N ILE A 89 2.86 8.22 -2.36
CA ILE A 89 1.82 7.20 -2.34
C ILE A 89 1.92 6.30 -3.55
N CYS A 90 1.77 4.99 -3.31
CA CYS A 90 1.92 3.97 -4.34
C CYS A 90 0.68 3.09 -4.40
N PHE A 91 0.09 3.00 -5.60
CA PHE A 91 -0.86 1.97 -5.99
C PHE A 91 -0.17 1.12 -7.07
N PRO A 92 -0.06 -0.21 -6.90
CA PRO A 92 0.83 -1.02 -7.73
C PRO A 92 0.38 -1.05 -9.19
N PHE A 93 -0.93 -1.12 -9.42
CA PHE A 93 -1.56 -1.14 -10.74
C PHE A 93 -1.46 0.19 -11.50
N GLU A 94 -1.00 1.27 -10.88
CA GLU A 94 -0.73 2.53 -11.58
C GLU A 94 0.69 2.59 -12.17
N TYR A 95 1.56 1.65 -11.81
CA TYR A 95 2.97 1.59 -12.25
C TYR A 95 3.79 2.84 -11.91
N ILE A 96 3.31 3.66 -10.97
CA ILE A 96 3.98 4.87 -10.50
C ILE A 96 3.83 5.04 -9.00
N ILE A 97 4.78 5.75 -8.41
CA ILE A 97 4.64 6.40 -7.12
C ILE A 97 4.26 7.86 -7.40
N ARG A 98 3.14 8.31 -6.84
CA ARG A 98 2.70 9.71 -6.91
C ARG A 98 3.33 10.48 -5.75
N ILE A 99 3.84 11.68 -6.03
CA ILE A 99 4.48 12.56 -5.05
C ILE A 99 3.73 13.89 -5.02
N TYR A 100 3.17 14.22 -3.87
CA TYR A 100 2.41 15.45 -3.64
C TYR A 100 3.16 16.36 -2.68
N ASP A 101 3.20 17.67 -2.95
CA ASP A 101 3.58 18.66 -1.94
C ASP A 101 2.47 18.73 -0.88
N VAL A 102 2.81 18.49 0.39
CA VAL A 102 1.85 18.47 1.51
C VAL A 102 1.26 19.85 1.83
N ASN A 103 1.84 20.92 1.29
CA ASN A 103 1.36 22.29 1.40
C ASN A 103 0.50 22.72 0.19
N SER A 104 0.33 21.85 -0.81
CA SER A 104 -0.49 22.11 -2.01
C SER A 104 -1.97 21.73 -1.81
N ASP A 105 -2.76 21.86 -2.87
CA ASP A 105 -4.16 21.41 -2.93
C ASP A 105 -4.33 19.93 -3.32
N PHE A 106 -3.21 19.20 -3.51
CA PHE A 106 -3.17 17.80 -3.94
C PHE A 106 -3.83 17.53 -5.31
N SER A 107 -3.98 18.55 -6.16
CA SER A 107 -4.54 18.40 -7.52
C SER A 107 -3.52 17.85 -8.51
N ASN A 108 -2.24 18.13 -8.29
CA ASN A 108 -1.13 17.71 -9.14
C ASN A 108 -0.10 16.91 -8.33
N PHE A 109 0.61 16.01 -9.01
CA PHE A 109 1.69 15.23 -8.43
C PHE A 109 2.83 15.04 -9.43
N SER A 110 4.05 14.91 -8.91
CA SER A 110 5.16 14.35 -9.69
C SER A 110 5.14 12.81 -9.59
N ARG A 111 5.87 12.13 -10.47
CA ARG A 111 5.81 10.67 -10.59
C ARG A 111 7.19 10.02 -10.65
N ILE A 112 7.34 8.91 -9.92
CA ILE A 112 8.46 7.98 -10.10
C ILE A 112 7.89 6.70 -10.73
N PRO A 113 8.34 6.29 -11.93
CA PRO A 113 7.90 5.04 -12.53
C PRO A 113 8.44 3.84 -11.75
N ILE A 114 7.60 2.83 -11.55
CA ILE A 114 7.98 1.56 -10.92
C ILE A 114 8.49 0.62 -12.01
N PRO A 115 9.66 -0.01 -11.85
CA PRO A 115 10.18 -0.94 -12.84
C PRO A 115 9.30 -2.20 -12.91
N GLN A 116 8.99 -2.63 -14.13
CA GLN A 116 8.31 -3.89 -14.38
C GLN A 116 9.34 -5.02 -14.43
N LEU A 117 9.03 -6.12 -13.74
CA LEU A 117 9.82 -7.35 -13.74
C LEU A 117 8.96 -8.46 -14.34
N ASP A 118 9.57 -9.39 -15.07
CA ASP A 118 8.85 -10.43 -15.83
C ASP A 118 7.96 -11.32 -14.96
N TYR A 119 8.28 -11.47 -13.67
CA TYR A 119 7.52 -12.27 -12.71
C TYR A 119 6.42 -11.47 -11.97
N MET A 120 6.27 -10.18 -12.26
CA MET A 120 5.37 -9.28 -11.53
C MET A 120 4.19 -8.85 -12.40
N ASP A 121 3.02 -9.39 -12.09
CA ASP A 121 1.75 -8.82 -12.55
C ASP A 121 1.22 -7.86 -11.49
N LEU A 122 1.18 -6.57 -11.84
CA LEU A 122 0.73 -5.49 -10.95
C LEU A 122 -0.71 -5.06 -11.23
N ASP A 123 -1.34 -5.57 -12.29
CA ASP A 123 -2.68 -5.14 -12.68
C ASP A 123 -3.73 -5.57 -11.65
N LEU A 124 -4.86 -4.86 -11.64
CA LEU A 124 -6.03 -5.31 -10.90
C LEU A 124 -6.62 -6.55 -11.57
N ILE A 125 -6.82 -7.60 -10.76
CA ILE A 125 -7.44 -8.83 -11.21
C ILE A 125 -8.95 -8.70 -11.08
N TYR A 126 -9.63 -8.70 -12.21
CA TYR A 126 -11.08 -8.61 -12.27
C TYR A 126 -11.75 -9.98 -12.22
N MET A 127 -12.93 -9.99 -11.60
CA MET A 127 -13.80 -11.15 -11.40
C MET A 127 -15.16 -10.88 -12.05
N PRO A 128 -15.83 -11.93 -12.57
CA PRO A 128 -17.11 -11.78 -13.26
C PRO A 128 -18.28 -11.44 -12.32
N HIS A 129 -18.14 -11.72 -11.03
CA HIS A 129 -19.20 -11.55 -10.04
C HIS A 129 -18.68 -10.80 -8.81
N LYS A 130 -19.62 -10.17 -8.09
CA LYS A 130 -19.33 -9.47 -6.84
C LYS A 130 -18.59 -10.41 -5.88
N PHE A 131 -17.51 -9.91 -5.30
CA PHE A 131 -16.77 -10.66 -4.29
C PHE A 131 -17.67 -10.95 -3.09
N ASN A 132 -17.83 -12.24 -2.79
CA ASN A 132 -18.46 -12.73 -1.57
C ASN A 132 -17.47 -13.64 -0.83
N PRO A 133 -16.95 -13.24 0.35
CA PRO A 133 -16.00 -14.06 1.08
C PRO A 133 -16.58 -15.39 1.58
N ASP A 134 -17.91 -15.52 1.66
CA ASP A 134 -18.59 -16.75 2.09
C ASP A 134 -18.71 -17.77 0.95
N GLU A 135 -18.67 -17.31 -0.30
CA GLU A 135 -18.76 -18.17 -1.49
C GLU A 135 -17.40 -18.60 -2.04
N ILE A 136 -16.36 -17.81 -1.78
CA ILE A 136 -15.01 -18.04 -2.32
C ILE A 136 -14.04 -18.31 -1.17
N SER A 137 -13.59 -19.56 -1.10
CA SER A 137 -12.55 -19.98 -0.15
C SER A 137 -11.31 -19.11 -0.31
N VAL A 138 -10.59 -18.85 0.79
CA VAL A 138 -9.39 -17.99 0.80
C VAL A 138 -8.35 -18.44 -0.24
N GLN A 139 -8.22 -19.75 -0.46
CA GLN A 139 -7.29 -20.35 -1.42
C GLN A 139 -7.65 -20.01 -2.88
N ASN A 140 -8.93 -19.91 -3.20
CA ASN A 140 -9.41 -19.66 -4.56
C ASN A 140 -9.58 -18.16 -4.87
N ARG A 141 -9.20 -17.28 -3.94
CA ARG A 141 -9.27 -15.83 -4.17
C ARG A 141 -8.10 -15.42 -5.04
N GLN A 142 -8.41 -14.94 -6.24
CA GLN A 142 -7.43 -14.22 -7.04
C GLN A 142 -7.29 -12.81 -6.49
N ILE A 143 -6.13 -12.51 -5.90
CA ILE A 143 -5.88 -11.25 -5.20
C ILE A 143 -4.78 -10.52 -5.97
N SER A 144 -5.08 -9.30 -6.42
CA SER A 144 -4.13 -8.45 -7.13
C SER A 144 -2.93 -8.09 -6.25
N ALA A 145 -1.86 -7.62 -6.88
CA ALA A 145 -0.69 -7.10 -6.18
C ALA A 145 -1.08 -5.98 -5.19
N ARG A 146 -0.36 -5.89 -4.08
CA ARG A 146 -0.57 -4.85 -3.05
C ARG A 146 0.75 -4.29 -2.56
N VAL A 147 0.76 -3.02 -2.17
CA VAL A 147 1.93 -2.43 -1.51
C VAL A 147 1.93 -2.80 -0.04
N ASN A 148 2.90 -3.60 0.39
CA ASN A 148 3.08 -3.94 1.80
C ASN A 148 3.68 -2.76 2.58
N GLY A 149 4.63 -2.06 1.97
CA GLY A 149 5.30 -0.93 2.60
C GLY A 149 5.91 0.03 1.59
N LEU A 150 5.91 1.30 1.95
CA LEU A 150 6.59 2.38 1.27
C LEU A 150 7.26 3.21 2.36
N ILE A 151 8.57 3.41 2.27
CA ILE A 151 9.33 4.23 3.22
C ILE A 151 10.26 5.14 2.43
N VAL A 152 10.39 6.38 2.88
CA VAL A 152 11.28 7.37 2.29
C VAL A 152 12.21 7.93 3.38
N ASP A 153 13.50 7.97 3.07
CA ASP A 153 14.54 8.65 3.84
C ASP A 153 15.27 9.69 2.99
N GLU A 154 16.30 10.32 3.55
CA GLU A 154 17.07 11.40 2.93
C GLU A 154 17.66 11.07 1.55
N ASN A 155 18.00 9.80 1.30
CA ASN A 155 18.69 9.39 0.10
C ASN A 155 17.88 8.41 -0.74
N ASN A 156 16.95 7.68 -0.12
CA ASN A 156 16.33 6.51 -0.71
C ASN A 156 14.83 6.45 -0.48
N LEU A 157 14.16 5.84 -1.44
CA LEU A 157 12.81 5.31 -1.31
C LEU A 157 12.86 3.79 -1.36
N TYR A 158 12.18 3.13 -0.43
CA TYR A 158 12.04 1.69 -0.39
C TYR A 158 10.58 1.32 -0.61
N LEU A 159 10.34 0.39 -1.53
CA LEU A 159 9.02 -0.12 -1.87
C LEU A 159 9.01 -1.64 -1.69
N SER A 160 8.01 -2.16 -1.00
CA SER A 160 7.75 -3.60 -0.92
C SER A 160 6.36 -3.90 -1.46
N VAL A 161 6.29 -4.83 -2.40
CA VAL A 161 5.05 -5.29 -3.04
C VAL A 161 4.81 -6.76 -2.70
N ALA A 162 3.61 -7.10 -2.26
CA ALA A 162 3.13 -8.48 -2.15
C ALA A 162 2.43 -8.90 -3.44
N LEU A 163 2.78 -10.09 -3.91
CA LEU A 163 2.25 -10.73 -5.11
C LEU A 163 1.69 -12.09 -4.71
N ASN A 164 0.41 -12.34 -4.94
CA ASN A 164 -0.16 -13.64 -4.66
C ASN A 164 0.13 -14.59 -5.83
N ASP A 165 0.44 -15.85 -5.51
CA ASP A 165 0.57 -16.91 -6.50
C ASP A 165 -0.83 -17.30 -7.01
N ASN A 166 -1.34 -16.51 -7.94
CA ASN A 166 -2.66 -16.70 -8.53
C ASN A 166 -2.72 -17.87 -9.54
N ILE A 167 -1.59 -18.54 -9.79
CA ILE A 167 -1.47 -19.73 -10.65
C ILE A 167 -1.54 -21.01 -9.79
N ASN A 168 -0.80 -21.06 -8.69
CA ASN A 168 -0.73 -22.21 -7.79
C ASN A 168 -1.48 -21.95 -6.48
N THR A 169 -2.79 -21.74 -6.60
CA THR A 169 -3.70 -21.36 -5.50
C THR A 169 -3.71 -22.35 -4.33
N ASP A 170 -3.47 -23.64 -4.59
CA ASP A 170 -3.47 -24.71 -3.58
C ASP A 170 -2.41 -24.51 -2.49
N ARG A 171 -1.34 -23.75 -2.77
CA ARG A 171 -0.23 -23.52 -1.84
C ARG A 171 -0.37 -22.24 -1.02
N PHE A 172 -1.35 -21.40 -1.30
CA PHE A 172 -1.57 -20.10 -0.66
C PHE A 172 -0.27 -19.30 -0.47
N ARG A 173 0.50 -19.15 -1.55
CA ARG A 173 1.78 -18.44 -1.51
C ARG A 173 1.60 -16.97 -1.83
N THR A 174 2.25 -16.14 -1.04
CA THR A 174 2.44 -14.73 -1.34
C THR A 174 3.94 -14.50 -1.44
N TYR A 175 4.39 -13.92 -2.54
CA TYR A 175 5.75 -13.47 -2.73
C TYR A 175 5.87 -11.99 -2.36
N SER A 176 7.05 -11.59 -1.93
CA SER A 176 7.45 -10.21 -1.71
C SER A 176 8.56 -9.83 -2.69
N SER A 177 8.41 -8.67 -3.31
CA SER A 177 9.46 -8.01 -4.09
C SER A 177 9.82 -6.69 -3.43
N VAL A 178 11.12 -6.43 -3.29
CA VAL A 178 11.64 -5.22 -2.65
C VAL A 178 12.44 -4.42 -3.66
N PHE A 179 12.19 -3.11 -3.66
CA PHE A 179 12.82 -2.13 -4.51
C PHE A 179 13.45 -1.04 -3.64
N LYS A 180 14.62 -0.56 -4.06
CA LYS A 180 15.29 0.62 -3.52
C LYS A 180 15.48 1.61 -4.67
N TYR A 181 15.05 2.85 -4.49
CA TYR A 181 15.26 3.93 -5.44
C TYR A 181 16.16 4.98 -4.81
N ASP A 182 17.29 5.24 -5.44
CA ASP A 182 18.17 6.36 -5.07
C ASP A 182 17.54 7.66 -5.58
N LEU A 183 17.15 8.55 -4.66
CA LEU A 183 16.46 9.80 -4.97
C LEU A 183 17.35 10.79 -5.73
N LYS A 184 18.67 10.76 -5.49
CA LYS A 184 19.64 11.66 -6.08
C LYS A 184 20.03 11.20 -7.49
N GLU A 185 20.43 9.95 -7.62
CA GLU A 185 20.86 9.33 -8.89
C GLU A 185 19.68 8.94 -9.78
N LYS A 186 18.47 8.91 -9.22
CA LYS A 186 17.22 8.52 -9.89
C LYS A 186 17.29 7.12 -10.50
N LYS A 187 17.82 6.18 -9.72
CA LYS A 187 18.07 4.79 -10.16
C LYS A 187 17.43 3.79 -9.23
N TRP A 188 16.83 2.77 -9.84
CA TRP A 188 16.31 1.61 -9.14
C TRP A 188 17.38 0.53 -8.94
N MET A 189 17.45 0.02 -7.72
CA MET A 189 18.04 -1.26 -7.36
C MET A 189 16.90 -2.19 -7.00
N VAL A 190 16.83 -3.33 -7.68
CA VAL A 190 15.67 -4.22 -7.60
C VAL A 190 16.14 -5.62 -7.27
N GLN A 191 15.46 -6.25 -6.32
CA GLN A 191 15.64 -7.66 -6.05
C GLN A 191 15.24 -8.48 -7.28
N ARG A 192 16.11 -9.39 -7.74
CA ARG A 192 15.91 -10.10 -9.01
C ARG A 192 14.89 -11.23 -8.95
N ASP A 193 14.77 -11.88 -7.78
CA ASP A 193 13.93 -13.06 -7.60
C ASP A 193 12.88 -12.78 -6.52
N PRO A 194 11.64 -13.25 -6.65
CA PRO A 194 10.65 -13.15 -5.59
C PRO A 194 11.11 -13.94 -4.34
N ILE A 195 10.91 -13.37 -3.15
CA ILE A 195 11.11 -14.08 -1.87
C ILE A 195 9.74 -14.40 -1.28
N ASP A 196 9.58 -15.54 -0.60
CA ASP A 196 8.34 -15.83 0.12
C ASP A 196 8.06 -14.72 1.15
N TYR A 197 6.85 -14.17 1.13
CA TYR A 197 6.46 -13.06 1.99
C TYR A 197 6.60 -13.40 3.47
N PHE A 198 6.31 -14.66 3.85
CA PHE A 198 6.42 -15.09 5.23
C PHE A 198 7.89 -15.20 5.64
N ASP A 199 8.76 -15.70 4.75
CA ASP A 199 10.21 -15.79 5.02
C ASP A 199 10.86 -14.41 5.18
N LEU A 200 10.42 -13.43 4.39
CA LEU A 200 10.96 -12.08 4.42
C LEU A 200 10.48 -11.30 5.65
N GLY A 201 9.18 -11.34 5.95
CA GLY A 201 8.53 -10.55 6.98
C GLY A 201 7.90 -9.25 6.47
N VAL A 202 7.21 -8.54 7.36
CA VAL A 202 6.51 -7.28 7.07
C VAL A 202 7.48 -6.13 7.13
N PHE A 203 7.47 -5.25 6.13
CA PHE A 203 8.32 -4.06 6.13
C PHE A 203 8.02 -3.14 7.32
N ALA A 204 9.01 -2.95 8.18
CA ALA A 204 8.87 -2.25 9.46
C ALA A 204 9.64 -0.91 9.50
N GLY A 205 10.74 -0.77 8.75
CA GLY A 205 11.57 0.43 8.81
C GLY A 205 12.80 0.38 7.91
N SER A 206 13.47 1.52 7.76
CA SER A 206 14.86 1.61 7.31
C SER A 206 15.68 2.41 8.31
N LEU A 207 16.96 2.06 8.47
CA LEU A 207 17.94 2.85 9.24
C LEU A 207 19.33 2.60 8.66
N ASN A 208 20.07 3.67 8.34
CA ASN A 208 21.43 3.60 7.79
C ASN A 208 21.55 2.63 6.60
N GLU A 209 20.64 2.75 5.63
CA GLU A 209 20.55 1.88 4.43
C GLU A 209 20.21 0.40 4.70
N GLU A 210 19.97 0.00 5.94
CA GLU A 210 19.44 -1.32 6.28
C GLU A 210 17.92 -1.32 6.29
N LEU A 211 17.31 -2.36 5.73
CA LEU A 211 15.88 -2.61 5.80
C LEU A 211 15.53 -3.55 6.96
N TYR A 212 14.52 -3.16 7.72
CA TYR A 212 14.00 -3.89 8.87
C TYR A 212 12.67 -4.52 8.48
N LEU A 213 12.62 -5.84 8.53
CA LEU A 213 11.43 -6.64 8.22
C LEU A 213 11.02 -7.42 9.47
N ASP A 214 9.79 -7.22 9.94
CA ASP A 214 9.20 -7.93 11.06
C ASP A 214 8.69 -9.31 10.60
N ALA A 215 9.47 -10.35 10.89
CA ALA A 215 9.13 -11.74 10.58
C ALA A 215 8.33 -12.44 11.69
N ALA A 216 7.83 -11.70 12.69
CA ALA A 216 7.11 -12.28 13.84
C ALA A 216 5.79 -13.01 13.49
N LEU A 217 5.39 -13.04 12.22
CA LEU A 217 4.22 -13.78 11.76
C LEU A 217 4.42 -15.32 11.78
N ILE A 218 5.65 -15.85 11.68
CA ILE A 218 5.86 -17.31 11.61
C ILE A 218 6.16 -17.96 12.97
N ILE A 219 6.88 -17.30 13.90
CA ILE A 219 7.39 -17.98 15.11
C ILE A 219 7.03 -17.18 16.37
N LYS A 220 5.97 -17.61 17.06
CA LYS A 220 5.47 -16.99 18.32
C LYS A 220 6.53 -16.86 19.42
N ASP A 221 7.55 -17.72 19.41
CA ASP A 221 8.56 -17.79 20.47
C ASP A 221 9.86 -17.04 20.13
N ASN A 222 9.96 -16.44 18.94
CA ASN A 222 11.20 -15.87 18.43
C ASN A 222 10.91 -14.64 17.54
N LYS A 223 10.71 -13.48 18.19
CA LYS A 223 10.66 -12.19 17.48
C LYS A 223 12.06 -11.86 16.96
N PHE A 224 12.29 -12.02 15.67
CA PHE A 224 13.50 -11.54 15.01
C PHE A 224 13.15 -10.52 13.95
N VAL A 225 13.97 -9.48 13.86
CA VAL A 225 13.91 -8.51 12.78
C VAL A 225 14.89 -8.96 11.71
N ASN A 226 14.37 -9.35 10.55
CA ASN A 226 15.21 -9.67 9.40
C ASN A 226 15.86 -8.37 8.91
N LYS A 227 17.18 -8.41 8.77
CA LYS A 227 17.95 -7.36 8.10
C LYS A 227 18.12 -7.74 6.63
N ALA A 228 17.63 -6.90 5.74
CA ALA A 228 17.92 -7.03 4.31
C ALA A 228 18.79 -5.86 3.86
N SER A 229 19.84 -6.17 3.10
CA SER A 229 20.65 -5.19 2.38
C SER A 229 20.45 -5.44 0.88
N ILE A 230 19.89 -4.47 0.17
CA ILE A 230 19.88 -4.49 -1.29
C ILE A 230 21.23 -3.92 -1.74
N LYS A 231 22.08 -4.79 -2.31
CA LYS A 231 23.36 -4.42 -2.92
C LYS A 231 23.19 -4.08 -4.38
#